data_AF-A0A2N6BT68-F1
#
_entry.id   AF-A0A2N6BT68-F1
#
_cell.length_a   1.000
_cell.length_b   1.000
_cell.length_c   1.000
_cell.angle_alpha   90.00
_cell.angle_beta   90.00
_cell.angle_gamma   90.00
#
_symmetry.space_group_name_H-M   'P 1'
#
loop_
_entity.id
_entity.type
_entity.pdbx_description
1 polymer ?
#
loop_
_entity_poly.entity_id
_entity_poly.type
_entity_poly.pdbx_seq_one_letter_code
_entity_poly.pdbx_strand_id
1 'polypeptide(L)'
;MKEVLTKEDGHARLFTVDATHKHPYRRWTVDGYANLSKMLSERYDATPLALWGPGEETVVRELADKSGGAVKVAPETTVRKMAALIEAADFHIGNCSAPRHIAVAVGTPTFIIPGTSQRSWLHPDAEHEIDPFAPACAECGNKCGGEERQCMMERTAEEIAPYAFKWGDPLFGG
;
A
#
# COMPACT_ATOMS: atom_id res chain seq x y z
N MET A 1 23.21 6.21 12.27
CA MET A 1 22.07 6.06 11.35
C MET A 1 22.27 4.86 10.41
N LYS A 2 22.77 3.72 10.93
CA LYS A 2 23.04 2.48 10.19
C LYS A 2 22.50 1.22 10.92
N GLU A 3 21.78 1.39 12.03
CA GLU A 3 21.32 0.29 12.89
C GLU A 3 19.82 -0.01 12.79
N VAL A 4 19.16 0.48 11.74
CA VAL A 4 17.75 0.18 11.50
C VAL A 4 17.70 -0.47 10.13
N LEU A 5 17.37 -1.76 10.09
CA LEU A 5 16.97 -2.56 8.93
C LEU A 5 18.08 -3.29 8.14
N THR A 6 18.93 -4.08 8.80
CA THR A 6 19.54 -5.24 8.14
C THR A 6 18.57 -6.42 8.21
N LYS A 7 18.23 -7.01 7.06
CA LYS A 7 17.39 -8.20 6.97
C LYS A 7 18.17 -9.40 7.53
N GLU A 8 17.95 -9.73 8.81
CA GLU A 8 18.47 -10.96 9.42
C GLU A 8 17.40 -12.05 9.39
N ASP A 9 17.80 -13.31 9.23
CA ASP A 9 16.88 -14.45 9.33
C ASP A 9 16.22 -14.47 10.72
N GLY A 10 14.92 -14.12 10.78
CA GLY A 10 14.14 -14.07 12.01
C GLY A 10 13.69 -12.67 12.48
N HIS A 11 13.91 -11.59 11.72
CA HIS A 11 13.24 -10.32 12.00
C HIS A 11 11.77 -10.33 11.55
N ALA A 12 10.88 -9.70 12.33
CA ALA A 12 9.50 -9.47 11.92
C ALA A 12 9.50 -8.70 10.59
N ARG A 13 8.78 -9.20 9.58
CA ARG A 13 8.77 -8.60 8.22
C ARG A 13 8.31 -7.16 8.30
N LEU A 14 8.92 -6.25 7.55
CA LEU A 14 8.51 -4.84 7.48
C LEU A 14 7.89 -4.57 6.12
N PHE A 15 6.73 -3.92 6.07
CA PHE A 15 6.20 -3.40 4.81
C PHE A 15 5.77 -1.96 4.92
N THR A 16 5.92 -1.23 3.83
CA THR A 16 5.44 0.15 3.76
C THR A 16 4.02 0.19 3.20
N VAL A 17 3.20 1.11 3.70
CA VAL A 17 1.84 1.35 3.20
C VAL A 17 1.64 2.82 2.81
N ASP A 18 1.13 3.10 1.61
CA ASP A 18 0.62 4.43 1.25
C ASP A 18 -0.89 4.41 1.00
N ALA A 19 -1.64 5.09 1.87
CA ALA A 19 -3.10 5.19 1.79
C ALA A 19 -3.56 6.52 1.16
N THR A 20 -2.63 7.35 0.68
CA THR A 20 -2.91 8.71 0.22
C THR A 20 -2.72 8.87 -1.29
N HIS A 21 -3.39 9.88 -1.85
CA HIS A 21 -3.18 10.32 -3.22
C HIS A 21 -3.74 11.73 -3.39
N LYS A 22 -3.16 12.59 -4.21
CA LYS A 22 -3.76 13.91 -4.53
C LYS A 22 -5.10 13.87 -5.31
N HIS A 23 -5.53 12.69 -5.77
CA HIS A 23 -6.68 12.51 -6.67
C HIS A 23 -7.59 11.47 -6.03
N PRO A 24 -8.77 11.86 -5.54
CA PRO A 24 -9.64 10.95 -4.80
C PRO A 24 -10.02 9.68 -5.57
N TYR A 25 -10.21 9.76 -6.89
CA TYR A 25 -10.52 8.59 -7.74
C TYR A 25 -9.38 7.56 -7.87
N ARG A 26 -8.17 7.89 -7.39
CA ARG A 26 -7.01 7.00 -7.34
C ARG A 26 -6.75 6.45 -5.94
N ARG A 27 -7.58 6.80 -4.96
CA ARG A 27 -7.50 6.30 -3.60
C ARG A 27 -8.36 5.06 -3.44
N TRP A 28 -7.88 4.13 -2.63
CA TRP A 28 -8.74 3.24 -1.86
C TRP A 28 -9.01 3.82 -0.46
N THR A 29 -9.88 3.18 0.32
CA THR A 29 -10.31 3.70 1.62
C THR A 29 -9.25 3.51 2.69
N VAL A 30 -9.18 4.45 3.63
CA VAL A 30 -8.32 4.34 4.82
C VAL A 30 -8.70 3.10 5.65
N ASP A 31 -10.00 2.83 5.79
CA ASP A 31 -10.51 1.62 6.45
C ASP A 31 -10.05 0.34 5.75
N GLY A 32 -10.07 0.33 4.42
CA GLY A 32 -9.56 -0.76 3.61
C GLY A 32 -8.08 -1.03 3.89
N TYR A 33 -7.24 0.00 3.83
CA TYR A 33 -5.81 -0.13 4.14
C TYR A 33 -5.57 -0.56 5.58
N ALA A 34 -6.34 -0.05 6.55
CA ALA A 34 -6.24 -0.45 7.95
C ALA A 34 -6.51 -1.95 8.12
N ASN A 35 -7.63 -2.42 7.56
CA ASN A 35 -8.06 -3.81 7.66
C ASN A 35 -7.10 -4.75 6.92
N LEU A 36 -6.68 -4.41 5.70
CA LEU A 36 -5.72 -5.22 4.94
C LEU A 36 -4.37 -5.31 5.66
N SER A 37 -3.88 -4.18 6.19
CA SER A 37 -2.61 -4.15 6.93
C SER A 37 -2.68 -5.01 8.19
N LYS A 38 -3.82 -4.99 8.90
CA LYS A 38 -4.06 -5.84 10.06
C LYS A 38 -4.07 -7.32 9.68
N MET A 39 -4.79 -7.70 8.62
CA MET A 39 -4.84 -9.08 8.13
C MET A 39 -3.45 -9.61 7.77
N LEU A 40 -2.62 -8.80 7.11
CA LEU A 40 -1.24 -9.17 6.77
C LEU A 40 -0.36 -9.26 8.01
N SER A 41 -0.50 -8.32 8.94
CA SER A 41 0.25 -8.30 10.19
C SER A 41 -0.02 -9.53 11.04
N GLU A 42 -1.29 -9.85 11.26
CA GLU A 42 -1.72 -11.02 12.06
C GLU A 42 -1.33 -12.35 11.42
N ARG A 43 -1.36 -12.42 10.08
CA ARG A 43 -1.08 -13.66 9.35
C ARG A 43 0.41 -13.97 9.20
N TYR A 44 1.24 -12.93 9.06
CA TYR A 44 2.65 -13.08 8.66
C TYR A 44 3.65 -12.48 9.64
N ASP A 45 3.21 -12.04 10.82
CA ASP A 45 4.04 -11.32 11.80
C ASP A 45 4.76 -10.12 11.15
N ALA A 46 4.01 -9.40 10.30
CA ALA A 46 4.53 -8.29 9.51
C ALA A 46 4.15 -6.94 10.16
N THR A 47 5.09 -6.01 10.21
CA THR A 47 4.89 -4.64 10.70
C THR A 47 4.56 -3.70 9.54
N PRO A 48 3.35 -3.09 9.49
CA PRO A 48 3.04 -2.04 8.54
C PRO A 48 3.63 -0.70 8.97
N LEU A 49 4.24 0.03 8.03
CA LEU A 49 4.74 1.39 8.21
C LEU A 49 4.07 2.35 7.20
N ALA A 50 3.19 3.22 7.70
CA ALA A 50 2.51 4.22 6.89
C ALA A 50 3.43 5.36 6.47
N LEU A 51 3.58 5.53 5.15
CA LEU A 51 4.31 6.63 4.53
C LEU A 51 3.38 7.83 4.30
N TRP A 52 3.92 9.02 4.41
CA TRP A 52 3.17 10.27 4.21
C TRP A 52 4.09 11.43 3.82
N GLY A 53 3.53 12.38 3.07
CA GLY A 53 4.16 13.66 2.76
C GLY A 53 3.50 14.85 3.48
N PRO A 54 4.00 16.07 3.26
CA PRO A 54 3.44 17.28 3.88
C PRO A 54 1.92 17.39 3.69
N GLY A 55 1.18 17.55 4.79
CA GLY A 55 -0.28 17.66 4.79
C GLY A 55 -1.05 16.33 4.86
N GLU A 56 -0.36 15.19 4.88
CA GLU A 56 -0.99 13.85 4.90
C GLU A 56 -0.96 13.17 6.27
N GLU A 57 -0.31 13.78 7.27
CA GLU A 57 -0.10 13.20 8.60
C GLU A 57 -1.41 12.78 9.29
N THR A 58 -2.45 13.62 9.19
CA THR A 58 -3.76 13.31 9.78
C THR A 58 -4.35 12.02 9.22
N VAL A 59 -4.17 11.77 7.91
CA VAL A 59 -4.72 10.57 7.24
C VAL A 59 -4.01 9.31 7.70
N VAL A 60 -2.68 9.35 7.85
CA VAL A 60 -1.92 8.17 8.32
C VAL A 60 -2.06 7.92 9.82
N ARG A 61 -2.36 8.95 10.61
CA ARG A 61 -2.75 8.77 12.02
C ARG A 61 -4.13 8.12 12.13
N GLU A 62 -5.10 8.55 11.31
CA GLU A 62 -6.39 7.90 11.21
C GLU A 62 -6.26 6.42 10.78
N LEU A 63 -5.38 6.13 9.81
CA LEU A 63 -5.05 4.77 9.39
C LEU A 63 -4.52 3.93 10.56
N ALA A 64 -3.59 4.47 11.34
CA ALA A 64 -3.02 3.80 12.51
C ALA A 64 -4.10 3.50 13.56
N ASP A 65 -4.96 4.47 13.86
CA ASP A 65 -6.05 4.31 14.83
C ASP A 65 -7.07 3.26 14.37
N LYS A 66 -7.50 3.31 13.10
CA LYS A 66 -8.43 2.35 12.49
C LYS A 66 -7.89 0.93 12.44
N SER A 67 -6.57 0.78 12.32
CA SER A 67 -5.91 -0.53 12.38
C SER A 67 -5.79 -1.11 13.79
N GLY A 68 -6.26 -0.40 14.82
CA GLY A 68 -6.06 -0.79 16.22
C GLY A 68 -4.60 -0.68 16.66
N GLY A 69 -3.81 0.19 16.04
CA GLY A 69 -2.39 0.39 16.33
C GLY A 69 -1.44 -0.62 15.65
N ALA A 70 -1.94 -1.48 14.76
CA ALA A 70 -1.12 -2.38 13.96
C ALA A 70 -0.19 -1.58 13.03
N VAL A 71 -0.73 -0.62 12.30
CA VAL A 71 0.03 0.26 11.40
C VAL A 71 0.80 1.30 12.22
N LYS A 72 2.12 1.36 12.02
CA LYS A 72 2.99 2.39 12.59
C LYS A 72 3.09 3.58 11.65
N VAL A 73 3.12 4.79 12.20
CA VAL A 73 3.28 6.01 11.39
C VAL A 73 4.78 6.29 11.22
N ALA A 74 5.24 6.43 9.98
CA ALA A 74 6.62 6.85 9.72
C ALA A 74 6.89 8.24 10.30
N PRO A 75 8.15 8.59 10.64
CA PRO A 75 8.49 9.98 10.88
C PRO A 75 8.27 10.83 9.61
N GLU A 76 8.31 12.15 9.74
CA GLU A 76 8.32 13.03 8.57
C GLU A 76 9.50 12.69 7.65
N THR A 77 9.21 12.49 6.37
CA THR A 77 10.20 12.05 5.37
C THR A 77 10.41 13.10 4.28
N THR A 78 11.64 13.18 3.81
CA THR A 78 11.93 13.71 2.47
C THR A 78 11.81 12.56 1.47
N VAL A 79 11.75 12.86 0.17
CA VAL A 79 11.75 11.82 -0.88
C VAL A 79 12.91 10.82 -0.72
N ARG A 80 14.10 11.29 -0.33
CA ARG A 80 15.26 10.42 -0.08
C ARG A 80 15.07 9.50 1.15
N LYS A 81 14.52 10.03 2.23
CA LYS A 81 14.22 9.23 3.43
C LYS A 81 13.12 8.21 3.16
N MET A 82 12.09 8.60 2.40
CA MET A 82 11.04 7.69 1.95
C MET A 82 11.61 6.55 1.10
N ALA A 83 12.48 6.86 0.13
CA ALA A 83 13.15 5.84 -0.67
C ALA A 83 13.97 4.86 0.18
N ALA A 84 14.70 5.35 1.18
CA ALA A 84 15.45 4.49 2.10
C ALA A 84 14.53 3.59 2.97
N LEU A 85 13.37 4.10 3.41
CA LEU A 85 12.39 3.29 4.14
C LEU A 85 11.76 2.21 3.24
N ILE A 86 11.49 2.54 1.97
CA ILE A 86 10.93 1.61 0.99
C ILE A 86 11.96 0.53 0.64
N GLU A 87 13.21 0.91 0.34
CA GLU A 87 14.32 0.00 0.01
C GLU A 87 14.55 -1.02 1.13
N ALA A 88 14.41 -0.59 2.38
CA ALA A 88 14.62 -1.44 3.54
C ALA A 88 13.39 -2.31 3.90
N ALA A 89 12.24 -2.10 3.27
CA ALA A 89 11.06 -2.92 3.47
C ALA A 89 11.12 -4.24 2.67
N ASP A 90 10.34 -5.23 3.09
CA ASP A 90 10.16 -6.50 2.37
C ASP A 90 9.19 -6.37 1.20
N PHE A 91 8.22 -5.48 1.33
CA PHE A 91 7.31 -5.12 0.25
C PHE A 91 6.65 -3.76 0.51
N HIS A 92 5.94 -3.28 -0.50
CA HIS A 92 5.20 -2.03 -0.46
C HIS A 92 3.76 -2.26 -0.95
N ILE A 93 2.79 -1.76 -0.19
CA ILE A 93 1.37 -1.73 -0.56
C ILE A 93 0.92 -0.28 -0.69
N GLY A 94 0.11 0.05 -1.69
CA GLY A 94 -0.42 1.41 -1.73
C GLY A 94 -1.19 1.79 -2.97
N ASN A 95 -1.40 3.08 -3.17
CA ASN A 95 -2.12 3.59 -4.34
C ASN A 95 -1.17 3.66 -5.56
N CYS A 96 -1.72 3.94 -6.75
CA CYS A 96 -0.89 4.27 -7.91
C CYS A 96 -0.31 5.70 -7.79
N SER A 97 0.61 5.89 -6.84
CA SER A 97 1.20 7.16 -6.39
C SER A 97 2.75 7.14 -6.53
N ALA A 98 3.43 8.19 -6.07
CA ALA A 98 4.90 8.26 -6.15
C ALA A 98 5.64 7.13 -5.38
N PRO A 99 5.24 6.75 -4.15
CA PRO A 99 5.79 5.60 -3.42
C PRO A 99 5.90 4.31 -4.25
N ARG A 100 4.86 3.93 -5.02
CA ARG A 100 4.93 2.79 -5.96
C ARG A 100 6.13 2.86 -6.88
N HIS A 101 6.34 4.01 -7.52
CA HIS A 101 7.41 4.17 -8.50
C HIS A 101 8.79 4.14 -7.84
N ILE A 102 8.89 4.67 -6.62
CA ILE A 102 10.10 4.57 -5.82
C ILE A 102 10.38 3.11 -5.47
N ALA A 103 9.37 2.36 -5.02
CA ALA A 103 9.51 0.94 -4.68
C ALA A 103 10.01 0.10 -5.85
N VAL A 104 9.44 0.29 -7.05
CA VAL A 104 9.96 -0.34 -8.28
C VAL A 104 11.42 0.06 -8.53
N ALA A 105 11.75 1.35 -8.41
CA ALA A 105 13.10 1.84 -8.70
C ALA A 105 14.18 1.33 -7.74
N VAL A 106 13.83 1.04 -6.48
CA VAL A 106 14.74 0.50 -5.46
C VAL A 106 14.65 -1.03 -5.32
N GLY A 107 13.84 -1.70 -6.17
CA GLY A 107 13.72 -3.16 -6.18
C GLY A 107 12.86 -3.74 -5.05
N THR A 108 12.01 -2.94 -4.39
CA THR A 108 11.09 -3.42 -3.36
C THR A 108 9.83 -3.99 -4.02
N PRO A 109 9.48 -5.29 -3.81
CA PRO A 109 8.26 -5.87 -4.35
C PRO A 109 7.01 -5.04 -4.03
N THR A 110 6.08 -4.91 -4.98
CA THR A 110 4.93 -4.01 -4.85
C THR A 110 3.60 -4.69 -5.14
N PHE A 111 2.61 -4.38 -4.32
CA PHE A 111 1.20 -4.69 -4.59
C PHE A 111 0.36 -3.41 -4.49
N ILE A 112 -0.19 -2.98 -5.61
CA ILE A 112 -0.83 -1.67 -5.71
C ILE A 112 -2.33 -1.82 -5.85
N ILE A 113 -3.09 -0.98 -5.16
CA ILE A 113 -4.52 -0.80 -5.34
C ILE A 113 -4.70 0.45 -6.21
N PRO A 114 -4.85 0.29 -7.53
CA PRO A 114 -4.65 1.37 -8.50
C PRO A 114 -5.84 2.34 -8.61
N GLY A 115 -6.87 2.18 -7.78
CA GLY A 115 -8.15 2.84 -7.96
C GLY A 115 -8.73 2.52 -9.34
N THR A 116 -9.30 3.54 -10.00
CA THR A 116 -9.86 3.39 -11.36
C THR A 116 -8.84 3.55 -12.48
N SER A 117 -7.54 3.51 -12.18
CA SER A 117 -6.45 3.83 -13.14
C SER A 117 -5.68 2.63 -13.70
N GLN A 118 -6.22 1.43 -13.52
CA GLN A 118 -5.58 0.12 -13.71
C GLN A 118 -4.81 -0.12 -15.00
N ARG A 119 -5.19 0.55 -16.09
CA ARG A 119 -4.73 0.19 -17.44
C ARG A 119 -3.70 1.15 -18.03
N SER A 120 -3.20 2.13 -17.27
CA SER A 120 -2.22 3.07 -17.82
C SER A 120 -0.81 2.49 -17.92
N TRP A 121 -0.41 1.63 -16.97
CA TRP A 121 0.91 0.99 -16.96
C TRP A 121 1.00 -0.15 -15.93
N LEU A 122 1.51 -1.31 -16.36
CA LEU A 122 1.83 -2.48 -15.54
C LEU A 122 3.31 -2.79 -15.67
N HIS A 123 3.95 -3.16 -14.56
CA HIS A 123 5.32 -3.64 -14.60
C HIS A 123 5.34 -5.08 -15.15
N PRO A 124 6.33 -5.48 -15.97
CA PRO A 124 6.37 -6.83 -16.53
C PRO A 124 6.65 -7.92 -15.49
N ASP A 125 7.36 -7.60 -14.42
CA ASP A 125 7.76 -8.59 -13.40
C ASP A 125 6.67 -8.86 -12.37
N ALA A 126 6.48 -10.15 -12.02
CA ALA A 126 5.47 -10.64 -11.08
C ALA A 126 5.68 -10.20 -9.61
N GLU A 127 6.84 -9.60 -9.31
CA GLU A 127 7.12 -8.95 -8.03
C GLU A 127 6.38 -7.61 -7.87
N HIS A 128 5.86 -7.06 -8.96
CA HIS A 128 5.22 -5.76 -9.03
C HIS A 128 3.86 -5.85 -9.72
N GLU A 129 2.82 -6.10 -8.94
CA GLU A 129 1.47 -6.32 -9.45
C GLU A 129 0.46 -5.34 -8.84
N ILE A 130 -0.77 -5.45 -9.31
CA ILE A 130 -1.89 -4.62 -8.88
C ILE A 130 -3.08 -5.50 -8.47
N ASP A 131 -3.96 -4.98 -7.61
CA ASP A 131 -5.28 -5.57 -7.39
C ASP A 131 -6.00 -5.74 -8.75
N PRO A 132 -6.40 -6.98 -9.13
CA PRO A 132 -6.96 -7.25 -10.45
C PRO A 132 -8.40 -6.76 -10.60
N PHE A 133 -9.02 -6.26 -9.53
CA PHE A 133 -10.38 -5.76 -9.54
C PHE A 133 -10.52 -4.60 -10.53
N ALA A 134 -11.13 -4.81 -11.68
CA ALA A 134 -11.34 -3.79 -12.71
C ALA A 134 -12.76 -3.24 -12.73
N PRO A 135 -13.04 -2.11 -12.03
CA PRO A 135 -14.36 -1.50 -12.11
C PRO A 135 -14.54 -0.93 -13.52
N ALA A 136 -15.65 -1.27 -14.14
CA ALA A 136 -15.99 -0.77 -15.46
C ALA A 136 -16.54 0.66 -15.38
N CYS A 137 -15.68 1.64 -15.08
CA CYS A 137 -16.09 3.06 -15.02
C CYS A 137 -16.72 3.54 -16.34
N ALA A 138 -16.31 2.96 -17.47
CA ALA A 138 -16.90 3.20 -18.78
C ALA A 138 -18.35 2.65 -18.90
N GLU A 139 -18.65 1.54 -18.22
CA GLU A 139 -19.99 0.91 -18.23
C GLU A 139 -20.93 1.59 -17.23
N CYS A 140 -20.41 2.05 -16.09
CA CYS A 140 -21.21 2.82 -15.14
C CYS A 140 -21.34 4.31 -15.53
N GLY A 141 -20.61 4.78 -16.55
CA GLY A 141 -20.70 6.15 -17.07
C GLY A 141 -20.34 7.24 -16.06
N ASN A 142 -19.47 6.95 -15.08
CA ASN A 142 -19.20 7.82 -13.93
C ASN A 142 -20.46 8.24 -13.14
N LYS A 143 -21.51 7.41 -13.11
CA LYS A 143 -22.78 7.68 -12.41
C LYS A 143 -22.64 8.04 -10.93
N CYS A 144 -21.56 7.63 -10.28
CA CYS A 144 -21.26 8.01 -8.90
C CYS A 144 -21.05 9.52 -8.71
N GLY A 145 -20.83 10.29 -9.79
CA GLY A 145 -20.94 11.76 -9.83
C GLY A 145 -19.94 12.55 -8.96
N GLY A 146 -19.21 11.88 -8.08
CA GLY A 146 -18.29 12.46 -7.11
C GLY A 146 -16.81 12.20 -7.41
N GLU A 147 -15.96 12.87 -6.63
CA GLU A 147 -14.51 12.66 -6.67
C GLU A 147 -14.11 11.27 -6.16
N GLU A 148 -14.86 10.76 -5.17
CA GLU A 148 -14.73 9.41 -4.64
C GLU A 148 -15.50 8.40 -5.49
N ARG A 149 -14.91 7.22 -5.67
CA ARG A 149 -15.45 6.19 -6.56
C ARG A 149 -16.13 5.13 -5.71
N GLN A 150 -17.46 5.03 -5.79
CA GLN A 150 -18.26 4.07 -5.03
C GLN A 150 -17.71 2.64 -5.11
N CYS A 151 -17.29 2.18 -6.30
CA CYS A 151 -16.67 0.87 -6.46
C CYS A 151 -15.38 0.69 -5.64
N MET A 152 -14.60 1.76 -5.43
CA MET A 152 -13.44 1.72 -4.54
C MET A 152 -13.86 1.81 -3.08
N MET A 153 -14.94 2.52 -2.75
CA MET A 153 -15.47 2.58 -1.38
C MET A 153 -16.02 1.22 -0.92
N GLU A 154 -16.60 0.44 -1.83
CA GLU A 154 -17.21 -0.86 -1.57
C GLU A 154 -16.22 -2.03 -1.67
N ARG A 155 -15.09 -1.86 -2.38
CA ARG A 155 -14.04 -2.88 -2.49
C ARG A 155 -13.46 -3.16 -1.10
N THR A 156 -13.65 -4.37 -0.55
CA THR A 156 -13.27 -4.66 0.84
C THR A 156 -11.86 -5.23 0.99
N ALA A 157 -11.32 -5.21 2.21
CA ALA A 157 -9.99 -5.77 2.48
C ALA A 157 -9.97 -7.29 2.32
N GLU A 158 -11.02 -7.99 2.73
CA GLU A 158 -11.19 -9.44 2.60
C GLU A 158 -11.18 -9.88 1.14
N GLU A 159 -11.67 -9.00 0.29
CA GLU A 159 -11.78 -9.14 -1.14
C GLU A 159 -10.44 -8.93 -1.88
N ILE A 160 -9.56 -8.11 -1.30
CA ILE A 160 -8.21 -7.81 -1.82
C ILE A 160 -7.15 -8.77 -1.23
N ALA A 161 -7.30 -9.15 0.04
CA ALA A 161 -6.29 -9.89 0.81
C ALA A 161 -5.78 -11.17 0.13
N PRO A 162 -6.60 -12.01 -0.52
CA PRO A 162 -6.11 -13.19 -1.23
C PRO A 162 -5.07 -12.88 -2.31
N TYR A 163 -5.17 -11.71 -2.94
CA TYR A 163 -4.18 -11.25 -3.93
C TYR A 163 -2.93 -10.72 -3.23
N ALA A 164 -3.07 -9.98 -2.12
CA ALA A 164 -1.95 -9.39 -1.40
C ALA A 164 -1.11 -10.38 -0.57
N PHE A 165 -1.67 -11.54 -0.19
CA PHE A 165 -1.03 -12.49 0.72
C PHE A 165 0.33 -13.00 0.26
N LYS A 166 0.56 -13.12 -1.05
CA LYS A 166 1.86 -13.58 -1.55
C LYS A 166 3.01 -12.68 -1.10
N TRP A 167 2.82 -11.35 -0.97
CA TRP A 167 3.89 -10.45 -0.52
C TRP A 167 4.20 -10.58 0.98
N GLY A 168 3.19 -10.95 1.77
CA GLY A 168 3.35 -11.22 3.20
C GLY A 168 4.07 -12.55 3.48
N ASP A 169 4.00 -13.50 2.55
CA ASP A 169 4.63 -14.82 2.70
C ASP A 169 6.16 -14.69 2.82
N PRO A 170 6.79 -15.22 3.89
CA PRO A 170 8.24 -15.25 4.04
C PRO A 170 8.98 -15.89 2.87
N LEU A 171 8.34 -16.80 2.14
CA LEU A 171 8.92 -17.50 0.99
C LEU A 171 8.88 -16.68 -0.30
N PHE A 172 8.24 -15.53 -0.30
CA PHE A 172 8.17 -14.65 -1.47
C PHE A 172 9.32 -13.64 -1.48
N GLY A 173 10.07 -13.60 -2.59
CA GLY A 173 11.20 -12.70 -2.80
C GLY A 173 12.48 -13.09 -2.07
N GLY A 174 12.57 -14.33 -1.56
CA GLY A 174 13.73 -14.92 -0.91
C GLY A 174 14.36 -16.06 -1.71
#